data_AF-A0A3S0K3X7-F1
#
_entry.id   AF-A0A3S0K3X7-F1
#
_cell.length_a   1.000
_cell.length_b   1.000
_cell.length_c   1.000
_cell.angle_alpha   90.00
_cell.angle_beta   90.00
_cell.angle_gamma   90.00
#
_symmetry.space_group_name_H-M   'P 1'
#
loop_
_entity.id
_entity.type
_entity.pdbx_description
1 polymer ?
#
loop_
_entity_poly.entity_id
_entity_poly.type
_entity_poly.pdbx_seq_one_letter_code
_entity_poly.pdbx_strand_id
1 'polypeptide(L)' 'MAARVSNKVGLESNPHNFLLMHAMGPNVAGVIGSAVAAGVMIKYLG' A
#
# COMPACT_ATOMS: atom_id res chain seq x y z
N MET A 1 -1.62 6.02 7.63
CA MET A 1 -2.22 4.89 6.86
C MET A 1 -2.25 5.28 5.39
N ALA A 2 -1.55 4.55 4.51
CA ALA A 2 -1.29 4.97 3.12
C ALA A 2 -2.56 5.06 2.25
N ALA A 3 -3.42 4.03 2.26
CA ALA A 3 -4.65 4.02 1.47
C ALA A 3 -5.61 5.20 1.76
N ARG A 4 -5.64 5.68 3.01
CA ARG A 4 -6.45 6.85 3.39
C ARG A 4 -5.88 8.16 2.84
N VAL A 5 -4.55 8.28 2.80
CA VAL A 5 -3.89 9.44 2.17
C VAL A 5 -4.15 9.45 0.67
N SER A 6 -4.01 8.31 0.00
CA SER A 6 -4.35 8.17 -1.42
C SER A 6 -5.80 8.54 -1.71
N ASN A 7 -6.75 8.12 -0.85
CA ASN A 7 -8.16 8.51 -0.99
C ASN A 7 -8.38 10.01 -0.80
N LYS A 8 -7.70 10.66 0.15
CA LYS A 8 -7.80 12.11 0.37
C LYS A 8 -7.35 12.89 -0.86
N VAL A 9 -6.16 12.59 -1.37
CA VAL A 9 -5.60 13.27 -2.56
C VAL A 9 -6.44 12.97 -3.82
N GLY A 10 -6.99 11.76 -3.93
CA GLY A 10 -7.92 11.40 -5.00
C GLY A 10 -9.18 12.26 -5.00
N LEU A 11 -9.77 12.50 -3.83
CA LEU A 11 -10.95 13.36 -3.68
C LEU A 11 -10.66 14.84 -3.91
N GLU A 12 -9.45 15.32 -3.56
CA GLU A 12 -9.00 16.67 -3.89
C GLU A 12 -8.89 16.88 -5.42
N SER A 13 -8.54 15.83 -6.16
CA SER A 13 -8.42 15.87 -7.63
C SER A 13 -9.75 15.63 -8.34
N ASN A 14 -10.58 14.73 -7.83
CA ASN A 14 -11.91 14.43 -8.32
C ASN A 14 -12.83 14.00 -7.16
N PRO A 15 -13.83 14.82 -6.77
CA PRO A 15 -14.72 14.53 -5.65
C PRO A 15 -15.56 13.25 -5.78
N HIS A 16 -15.69 12.67 -6.99
CA HIS A 16 -16.43 11.43 -7.24
C HIS A 16 -15.53 10.19 -7.28
N ASN A 17 -14.22 10.34 -7.09
CA ASN A 17 -13.28 9.23 -7.19
C ASN A 17 -12.91 8.66 -5.81
N PHE A 18 -13.61 7.61 -5.39
CA PHE A 18 -13.43 6.94 -4.10
C PHE A 18 -12.42 5.80 -4.20
N LEU A 19 -11.18 6.08 -3.81
CA LEU A 19 -10.06 5.14 -3.99
C LEU A 19 -9.84 4.21 -2.80
N LEU A 20 -10.41 4.48 -1.61
CA LEU A 20 -10.08 3.74 -0.40
C LEU A 20 -10.26 2.23 -0.55
N MET A 21 -11.40 1.77 -1.09
CA MET A 21 -11.69 0.34 -1.24
C MET A 21 -10.75 -0.35 -2.21
N HIS A 22 -10.29 0.35 -3.24
CA HIS A 22 -9.34 -0.18 -4.22
C HIS A 22 -7.90 -0.14 -3.70
N ALA A 23 -7.50 0.97 -3.08
CA ALA A 23 -6.15 1.22 -2.58
C ALA A 23 -5.78 0.37 -1.35
N MET A 24 -6.75 -0.25 -0.67
CA MET A 24 -6.49 -1.21 0.41
C MET A 24 -5.75 -2.47 -0.09
N GLY A 25 -5.98 -2.92 -1.33
CA GLY A 25 -5.28 -4.05 -1.92
C GLY A 25 -3.75 -3.84 -1.97
N PRO A 26 -3.26 -2.80 -2.67
CA PRO A 26 -1.83 -2.45 -2.66
C PRO A 26 -1.26 -2.17 -1.26
N ASN A 27 -2.06 -1.58 -0.36
CA ASN A 27 -1.62 -1.33 1.02
C ASN A 27 -1.32 -2.64 1.78
N VAL A 28 -2.12 -3.70 1.59
CA VAL A 28 -1.86 -5.02 2.19
C VAL A 28 -0.72 -5.74 1.46
N ALA A 29 -0.67 -5.64 0.13
CA ALA A 29 0.41 -6.22 -0.66
C ALA A 29 1.80 -5.67 -0.26
N GLY A 30 1.90 -4.38 0.08
CA GLY A 30 3.14 -3.79 0.57
C GLY A 30 3.62 -4.38 1.90
N VAL A 31 2.71 -4.71 2.82
CA VAL A 31 3.06 -5.36 4.10
C VAL A 31 3.60 -6.77 3.85
N ILE A 32 2.93 -7.54 3.00
CA ILE A 32 3.37 -8.89 2.62
C ILE A 32 4.72 -8.81 1.90
N GLY A 33 4.86 -7.91 0.94
CA GLY A 33 6.09 -7.70 0.18
C GLY A 33 7.28 -7.33 1.08
N SER A 34 7.04 -6.52 2.12
CA SER A 34 8.07 -6.17 3.10
C SER A 34 8.56 -7.39 3.89
N ALA A 35 7.64 -8.27 4.29
CA ALA A 35 8.00 -9.52 4.97
C ALA A 35 8.77 -10.47 4.05
N VAL A 36 8.37 -10.58 2.78
CA VAL A 36 9.09 -11.38 1.77
C VAL A 36 10.49 -10.82 1.54
N ALA A 37 10.62 -9.51 1.34
CA ALA A 37 11.91 -8.86 1.14
C ALA A 37 12.85 -9.07 2.34
N ALA A 38 12.32 -8.94 3.56
CA ALA A 38 13.07 -9.24 4.78
C ALA A 38 13.53 -10.71 4.82
N GLY A 39 12.65 -11.67 4.52
CA GLY A 39 13.00 -13.09 4.48
C GLY A 39 14.07 -13.43 3.43
N VAL A 40 14.00 -12.81 2.25
CA VAL A 40 15.02 -12.93 1.21
C VAL A 40 16.35 -12.35 1.67
N MET A 41 16.34 -11.17 2.29
CA MET A 41 17.54 -10.51 2.78
C MET A 41 18.22 -11.32 3.88
N ILE A 42 17.45 -11.87 4.82
CA ILE A 42 17.97 -12.79 5.86
C ILE A 42 18.59 -14.02 5.20
N LYS A 43 17.96 -14.64 4.20
CA LYS A 43 18.50 -15.82 3.51
C LYS A 43 19.84 -15.56 2.84
N TYR A 44 20.04 -14.37 2.28
CA TYR A 44 21.26 -14.05 1.52
C TYR A 44 22.38 -13.42 2.36
N LEU A 45 22.04 -12.73 3.45
CA LEU A 45 23.00 -11.97 4.27
C LEU A 45 23.22 -12.52 5.68
N GLY A 46 22.28 -13.33 6.19
CA GLY A 46 22.39 -14.01 7.49
C GLY A 46 23.04 -15.37 7.34
#